data_AF-A1DL63-F1
#
_entry.id   AF-A1DL63-F1
#
_cell.length_a   1.000
_cell.length_b   1.000
_cell.length_c   1.000
_cell.angle_alpha   90.00
_cell.angle_beta   90.00
_cell.angle_gamma   90.00
#
_symmetry.space_group_name_H-M   'P 1'
#
loop_
_entity.id
_entity.type
_entity.pdbx_description
1 polymer ?
#
loop_
_entity_poly.entity_id
_entity_poly.type
_entity_poly.pdbx_seq_one_letter_code
_entity_poly.pdbx_strand_id
1 'polypeptide(L)' 'MGKVHGSLARAGKVKSATPKVEKQEKKKEPKGRALKRLKYTRRFVNVTMTGGKRKVRSNPARYKGCIYALSGRVGFCS' A
#
# COMPACT_ATOMS: atom_id res chain seq x y z
N MET A 1 -2.46 33.97 -21.89
CA MET A 1 -3.64 33.66 -21.07
C MET A 1 -4.17 32.29 -21.47
N GLY A 2 -3.89 31.26 -20.68
CA GLY A 2 -4.21 29.87 -21.01
C GLY A 2 -5.63 29.48 -20.61
N LYS A 3 -6.17 28.44 -21.25
CA LYS A 3 -7.53 27.94 -21.02
C LYS A 3 -7.71 27.52 -19.56
N VAL A 4 -8.47 28.32 -18.82
CA VAL A 4 -8.72 28.18 -17.37
C VAL A 4 -9.71 27.04 -17.07
N HIS A 5 -10.45 26.57 -18.07
CA HIS A 5 -11.53 25.61 -17.90
C HIS A 5 -11.32 24.36 -18.78
N GLY A 6 -11.21 23.21 -18.12
CA GLY A 6 -11.19 21.88 -18.73
C GLY A 6 -12.52 21.14 -18.53
N SER A 7 -12.61 19.91 -19.06
CA SER A 7 -13.83 19.09 -18.92
C SER A 7 -13.97 18.51 -17.51
N LEU A 8 -15.11 18.74 -16.87
CA LEU A 8 -15.45 18.15 -15.56
C LEU A 8 -15.92 16.69 -15.66
N ALA A 9 -16.16 16.17 -16.87
CA ALA A 9 -16.77 14.87 -17.12
C ALA A 9 -16.01 13.65 -16.56
N ARG A 10 -14.72 13.79 -16.22
CA ARG A 10 -13.90 12.72 -15.65
C ARG A 10 -13.82 12.75 -14.12
N ALA A 11 -14.51 13.69 -13.47
CA ALA A 11 -14.54 13.77 -12.02
C ALA A 11 -15.13 12.47 -11.44
N GLY A 12 -14.45 11.89 -10.45
CA GLY A 12 -14.95 10.72 -9.73
C GLY A 12 -14.80 9.36 -10.42
N LYS A 13 -14.42 9.29 -11.72
CA LYS A 13 -14.30 8.04 -12.50
C LYS A 13 -13.56 6.91 -11.76
N VAL A 14 -12.46 7.24 -11.09
CA VAL A 14 -11.61 6.24 -10.44
C VAL A 14 -12.25 5.67 -9.17
N LYS A 15 -12.97 6.50 -8.40
CA LYS A 15 -13.59 6.07 -7.14
C LYS A 15 -14.86 5.24 -7.38
N SER A 16 -15.58 5.49 -8.47
CA SER A 16 -16.75 4.70 -8.86
C SER A 16 -16.38 3.40 -9.59
N ALA A 17 -15.25 3.37 -10.29
CA ALA A 17 -14.78 2.16 -10.98
C ALA A 17 -14.19 1.10 -10.03
N THR A 18 -13.61 1.49 -8.89
CA THR A 18 -13.02 0.53 -7.96
C THR A 18 -14.10 -0.28 -7.22
N PRO A 19 -13.97 -1.62 -7.13
CA PRO A 19 -14.91 -2.43 -6.35
C PRO A 19 -14.90 -1.98 -4.89
N LYS A 20 -16.08 -1.86 -4.31
CA LYS A 20 -16.21 -1.42 -2.91
C LYS A 20 -15.80 -2.55 -1.98
N VAL A 21 -14.55 -2.53 -1.54
CA VAL A 21 -14.06 -3.49 -0.54
C VAL A 21 -14.43 -2.98 0.84
N GLU A 22 -15.21 -3.77 1.58
CA GLU A 22 -15.52 -3.51 2.97
C GLU A 22 -14.28 -3.65 3.85
N LYS A 23 -14.25 -2.92 4.96
CA LYS A 23 -13.12 -2.99 5.88
C LYS A 23 -13.19 -4.32 6.60
N GLN A 24 -12.20 -5.17 6.36
CA GLN A 24 -12.02 -6.39 7.15
C GLN A 24 -11.94 -6.04 8.65
N GLU A 25 -12.65 -6.82 9.47
CA GLU A 25 -12.58 -6.69 10.92
C GLU A 25 -11.18 -7.06 11.40
N LYS A 26 -10.52 -6.11 12.07
CA LYS A 26 -9.19 -6.29 12.65
C LYS A 26 -9.30 -6.20 14.16
N LYS A 27 -8.51 -7.01 14.84
CA LYS A 27 -8.38 -6.93 16.30
C LYS A 27 -8.04 -5.50 16.71
N LYS A 28 -8.75 -5.01 17.72
CA LYS A 28 -8.57 -3.65 18.24
C LYS A 28 -7.13 -3.48 18.71
N GLU A 29 -6.42 -2.52 18.14
CA GLU A 29 -5.11 -2.15 18.67
C GLU A 29 -5.30 -1.48 20.04
N PRO A 30 -4.50 -1.84 21.06
CA PRO A 30 -4.60 -1.18 22.36
C PRO A 30 -4.20 0.29 22.22
N LYS A 31 -4.84 1.18 22.98
CA LYS A 31 -4.60 2.63 22.93
C LYS A 31 -3.59 3.08 24.01
N GLY A 32 -2.98 4.26 23.84
CA GLY A 32 -2.14 4.90 24.85
C GLY A 32 -0.80 4.20 25.14
N ARG A 33 -0.51 3.99 26.42
CA ARG A 33 0.77 3.42 26.92
C ARG A 33 1.06 2.02 26.37
N ALA A 34 0.02 1.18 26.28
CA ALA A 34 0.15 -0.17 25.76
C ALA A 34 0.62 -0.18 24.29
N LEU A 35 0.13 0.75 23.47
CA LEU A 35 0.59 0.90 22.09
C LEU A 35 2.06 1.29 22.01
N LYS A 36 2.52 2.19 22.90
CA LYS A 36 3.91 2.63 22.96
C LYS A 36 4.83 1.46 23.35
N ARG A 37 4.44 0.62 24.31
CA ARG A 37 5.17 -0.62 24.67
C ARG A 37 5.28 -1.57 23.47
N LEU A 38 4.18 -1.81 22.76
CA LEU A 38 4.17 -2.66 21.55
C LEU A 38 5.00 -2.06 20.40
N LYS A 39 5.05 -0.74 20.25
CA LYS A 39 5.88 -0.08 19.22
C LYS A 39 7.37 -0.16 19.56
N TYR A 40 7.73 0.00 20.83
CA TYR A 40 9.12 -0.06 21.29
C TYR A 40 9.69 -1.48 21.11
N THR A 41 9.00 -2.49 21.63
CA THR A 41 9.39 -3.90 21.50
C THR A 41 9.55 -4.32 20.03
N ARG A 42 8.58 -3.96 19.16
CA ARG A 42 8.64 -4.22 17.71
C ARG A 42 9.78 -3.52 16.97
N ARG A 43 10.24 -2.35 17.44
CA ARG A 43 11.24 -1.53 16.72
C ARG A 43 12.67 -1.74 17.19
N PHE A 44 12.86 -2.07 18.46
CA PHE A 44 14.17 -2.00 19.11
C PHE A 44 14.60 -3.32 19.77
N VAL A 45 13.68 -4.09 20.36
CA VAL A 45 14.02 -5.33 21.08
C VAL A 45 14.03 -6.53 20.14
N ASN A 46 12.96 -6.74 19.37
CA ASN A 46 12.80 -7.92 18.50
C ASN A 46 13.17 -7.59 17.05
N VAL A 47 14.37 -7.04 16.81
CA VAL A 47 14.78 -6.57 15.49
C VAL A 47 15.33 -7.72 14.67
N THR A 48 14.65 -8.06 13.57
CA THR A 48 15.04 -9.16 12.66
C THR A 48 15.98 -8.75 11.51
N MET A 49 16.27 -7.46 11.35
CA MET A 49 17.15 -6.93 10.29
C MET A 49 18.27 -6.09 10.92
N THR A 50 19.43 -6.70 11.12
CA THR A 50 20.60 -6.15 11.82
C THR A 50 21.60 -5.44 10.91
N GLY A 51 21.41 -5.45 9.58
CA GLY A 51 22.26 -4.75 8.61
C GLY A 51 21.51 -3.69 7.81
N GLY A 52 21.96 -2.43 7.90
CA GLY A 52 21.46 -1.29 7.12
C GLY A 52 20.34 -0.44 7.76
N LYS A 53 19.91 0.64 7.07
CA LYS A 53 18.82 1.53 7.54
C LYS A 53 17.49 0.75 7.60
N ARG A 54 16.88 0.72 8.79
CA ARG A 54 15.70 -0.12 9.12
C ARG A 54 14.48 0.22 8.24
N LYS A 55 13.99 -0.75 7.44
CA LYS A 55 12.82 -0.57 6.56
C LYS A 55 11.52 -0.85 7.32
N VAL A 56 10.72 0.20 7.58
CA VAL A 56 9.53 0.14 8.46
C VAL A 56 8.29 -0.49 7.77
N ARG A 57 8.25 -0.49 6.44
CA ARG A 57 7.29 -1.25 5.62
C ARG A 57 8.01 -1.87 4.44
N SER A 58 8.22 -3.18 4.46
CA SER A 58 8.51 -3.95 3.26
C SER A 58 7.18 -4.45 2.71
N ASN A 59 6.79 -3.98 1.51
CA ASN A 59 5.73 -4.65 0.77
C ASN A 59 6.39 -5.63 -0.20
N PRO A 60 6.37 -6.94 0.09
CA PRO A 60 6.91 -7.93 -0.83
C PRO A 60 6.10 -8.08 -2.13
N ALA A 61 4.84 -7.63 -2.17
CA ALA A 61 3.99 -7.79 -3.35
C ALA A 61 4.39 -6.90 -4.53
N ARG A 62 5.25 -5.89 -4.34
CA ARG A 62 5.60 -4.92 -5.40
C ARG A 62 6.63 -5.46 -6.40
N TYR A 63 7.38 -6.51 -6.07
CA TYR A 63 8.39 -7.10 -6.96
C TYR A 63 7.90 -8.31 -7.77
N LYS A 64 6.73 -8.87 -7.46
CA LYS A 64 6.18 -9.99 -8.23
C LYS A 64 5.63 -9.57 -9.61
N GLY A 65 5.36 -8.28 -9.85
CA GLY A 65 4.84 -7.78 -11.13
C GLY A 65 5.88 -7.63 -12.24
N CYS A 66 7.17 -7.45 -11.92
CA CYS A 66 8.21 -7.26 -12.94
C CYS A 66 8.76 -8.57 -13.53
N ILE A 67 8.71 -9.69 -12.80
CA ILE A 67 9.22 -10.97 -13.31
C ILE A 67 8.31 -11.51 -14.43
N TYR A 68 7.00 -11.30 -14.35
CA TYR A 68 6.06 -11.74 -15.40
C TYR A 68 5.99 -10.79 -16.61
N ALA A 69 6.49 -9.55 -16.50
CA ALA A 69 6.54 -8.63 -17.62
C ALA A 69 7.77 -8.83 -18.53
N LEU A 70 8.82 -9.50 -18.02
CA LEU A 70 10.02 -9.84 -18.79
C LEU A 70 9.89 -11.13 -19.60
N SER A 71 8.82 -11.91 -19.39
CA SER A 71 8.54 -13.14 -20.15
C SER A 71 7.47 -12.94 -21.22
N GLY A 72 7.62 -11.89 -22.05
CA GLY A 72 7.23 -11.87 -23.48
C GLY A 72 5.86 -12.43 -23.91
N ARG A 73 4.85 -12.55 -23.05
CA ARG A 73 3.53 -13.06 -23.41
C ARG A 73 2.52 -11.95 -23.23
N VAL A 74 2.33 -11.20 -24.32
CA VAL A 74 1.18 -10.32 -24.58
C VAL A 74 -0.10 -11.13 -24.38
N GLY A 75 -0.67 -11.04 -23.18
CA GLY A 75 -1.97 -11.59 -22.82
C GLY A 75 -2.99 -10.48 -22.73
N PHE A 76 -3.77 -10.33 -23.79
CA PHE A 76 -4.93 -9.47 -23.95
C PHE A 76 -5.85 -9.57 -22.72
N CYS A 77 -6.15 -8.43 -22.08
CA CYS A 77 -7.17 -8.34 -21.03
C CYS A 77 -8.32 -7.52 -21.60
N SER A 78 -9.40 -8.19 -22.00
CA SER A 78 -10.73 -7.58 -22.15
C SER A 78 -11.31 -7.23 -20.78
#